data_AF-A0A1Y5PIW2-F1
#
_entry.id   AF-A0A1Y5PIW2-F1
#
_cell.length_a   1.000
_cell.length_b   1.000
_cell.length_c   1.000
_cell.angle_alpha   90.00
_cell.angle_beta   90.00
_cell.angle_gamma   90.00
#
_symmetry.space_group_name_H-M   'P 1'
#
loop_
_entity.id
_entity.type
_entity.pdbx_description
1 polymer ?
#
loop_
_entity_poly.entity_id
_entity_poly.type
_entity_poly.pdbx_seq_one_letter_code
_entity_poly.pdbx_strand_id
1 'polypeptide(L)' 'MRWYHWDPFTHISKEQATIGALRKSAEGHDVSIQALSKHEHVKSDPNAQLNAATTSQR' A
#
# COMPACT_ATOMS: atom_id res chain seq x y z
N MET A 1 12.83 -1.24 -22.23
CA MET A 1 11.49 -1.24 -21.61
C MET A 1 11.41 -0.08 -20.63
N ARG A 2 10.50 0.88 -20.80
CA ARG A 2 10.25 1.96 -19.81
C ARG A 2 9.29 1.41 -18.75
N TRP A 3 9.80 1.07 -17.57
CA TRP A 3 9.01 0.49 -16.47
C TRP A 3 8.09 1.50 -15.76
N TYR A 4 8.28 2.80 -16.02
CA TYR A 4 7.41 3.85 -15.52
C TYR A 4 7.13 4.83 -16.65
N HIS A 5 5.90 4.78 -17.16
CA HIS A 5 5.37 5.72 -18.14
C HIS A 5 4.29 6.57 -17.48
N TRP A 6 4.64 7.19 -16.35
CA TRP A 6 3.80 8.19 -15.73
C TRP A 6 4.65 9.40 -15.41
N ASP A 7 4.24 10.55 -15.96
CA ASP A 7 4.85 11.84 -15.68
C ASP A 7 3.92 12.64 -14.76
N PRO A 8 4.28 12.85 -13.48
CA PRO A 8 3.46 13.59 -12.52
C PRO A 8 3.23 15.05 -12.92
N PHE A 9 4.06 15.61 -13.81
CA PHE A 9 4.05 17.02 -14.17
C PHE A 9 3.54 17.29 -15.58
N THR A 10 2.89 16.30 -16.21
CA THR A 10 2.26 16.49 -17.51
C THR A 10 1.19 17.57 -17.43
N HIS A 11 1.36 18.63 -18.21
CA HIS A 11 0.36 19.69 -18.33
C HIS A 11 -0.86 19.17 -19.08
N ILE A 12 -2.03 19.33 -18.47
CA ILE A 12 -3.33 19.03 -19.06
C ILE A 12 -4.15 20.32 -19.17
N SER A 13 -5.05 20.36 -20.15
CA SER A 13 -6.00 21.47 -20.28
C SER A 13 -6.94 21.54 -19.07
N LYS A 14 -7.48 22.72 -18.76
CA LYS A 14 -8.31 22.94 -17.56
C LYS A 14 -9.57 22.08 -17.58
N GLU A 15 -10.11 21.85 -18.77
CA GLU A 15 -11.28 21.04 -19.05
C GLU A 15 -11.04 19.56 -18.70
N GLN A 16 -9.81 19.10 -18.93
CA GLN A 16 -9.34 17.75 -18.60
C GLN A 16 -8.87 17.60 -17.15
N ALA A 17 -8.60 18.70 -16.46
CA ALA A 17 -8.23 18.73 -15.04
C ALA A 17 -9.42 18.59 -14.09
N THR A 18 -10.58 18.17 -14.59
CA THR A 18 -11.77 17.89 -13.77
C THR A 18 -11.76 16.45 -13.27
N ILE A 19 -12.33 16.21 -12.08
CA ILE A 19 -12.42 14.87 -11.48
C ILE A 19 -13.12 13.88 -12.44
N GLY A 20 -14.17 14.32 -13.14
CA GLY A 20 -14.89 13.51 -14.11
C GLY A 20 -14.02 13.09 -15.29
N ALA A 21 -13.22 14.01 -15.85
CA ALA A 21 -12.30 13.70 -16.94
C ALA A 21 -11.19 12.75 -16.50
N LEU A 22 -10.61 12.95 -15.31
CA LEU A 22 -9.59 12.06 -14.75
C LEU A 22 -10.16 10.66 -14.49
N ARG A 23 -11.35 10.57 -13.90
CA ARG A 23 -12.02 9.28 -13.67
C ARG A 23 -12.31 8.55 -14.99
N LYS A 24 -12.75 9.29 -16.00
CA LYS A 24 -12.99 8.76 -17.35
C LYS A 24 -11.72 8.24 -18.01
N SER A 25 -10.59 8.93 -17.84
CA SER A 25 -9.30 8.45 -18.37
C SER A 25 -8.80 7.17 -17.69
N ALA A 26 -9.28 6.88 -16.48
CA ALA A 26 -8.98 5.65 -15.75
C ALA A 26 -10.00 4.53 -16.03
N GLU A 27 -11.03 4.77 -16.85
CA GLU A 27 -11.97 3.72 -17.25
C GLU A 27 -11.23 2.60 -17.98
N GLY A 28 -11.50 1.35 -17.60
CA GLY A 28 -10.78 0.18 -18.13
C GLY A 28 -9.47 -0.15 -17.41
N HIS A 29 -9.01 0.70 -16.48
CA HIS A 29 -7.92 0.39 -15.55
C HIS A 29 -8.48 0.02 -14.18
N ASP A 30 -7.94 -1.03 -13.55
CA ASP A 30 -8.27 -1.37 -12.17
C ASP A 30 -7.64 -0.33 -11.23
N VAL A 31 -8.48 0.56 -10.70
CA VAL A 31 -8.13 1.56 -9.70
C VAL A 31 -8.58 1.17 -8.29
N SER A 32 -8.95 -0.10 -8.08
CA SER A 32 -9.34 -0.58 -6.76
C SER A 32 -8.16 -0.51 -5.78
N ILE A 33 -8.44 -0.01 -4.57
CA ILE A 33 -7.46 -0.04 -3.48
C ILE A 33 -7.43 -1.46 -2.94
N GLN A 34 -6.35 -2.18 -3.23
CA GLN A 34 -6.10 -3.50 -2.67
C GLN A 34 -4.96 -3.45 -1.67
N ALA A 35 -5.21 -3.92 -0.44
CA ALA A 35 -4.14 -4.15 0.53
C ALA A 35 -3.33 -5.37 0.08
N LEU A 36 -2.16 -5.14 -0.54
CA LEU A 36 -1.28 -6.21 -1.00
C LEU A 36 -0.50 -6.91 0.13
N SER A 37 -0.60 -6.40 1.37
CA SER A 37 0.08 -7.00 2.51
C SER A 37 -0.71 -8.20 3.04
N LYS A 38 -0.08 -9.38 2.99
CA LYS A 38 -0.55 -10.62 3.66
C LYS A 38 0.11 -10.82 5.02
N HIS A 39 0.72 -9.78 5.59
CA HIS A 39 1.39 -9.90 6.88
C HIS A 39 0.33 -10.13 7.96
N GLU A 40 0.21 -11.38 8.40
CA GLU A 40 -0.38 -11.72 9.69
C GLU A 40 0.42 -10.95 10.75
N HIS A 41 -0.23 -10.01 11.43
CA HIS A 41 0.37 -9.29 12.53
C HIS A 41 0.47 -10.26 13.71
N VAL A 42 1.54 -11.09 13.72
CA VAL A 42 1.83 -11.99 14.83
C VAL A 42 2.08 -11.10 16.04
N LYS A 43 1.10 -11.04 16.94
CA LYS A 43 1.24 -10.38 18.23
C LYS A 43 2.25 -11.18 19.04
N SER A 44 3.54 -10.88 18.90
CA SER A 44 4.57 -11.42 19.78
C SER A 44 4.33 -10.85 21.16
N ASP A 45 3.90 -11.68 22.12
CA ASP A 45 3.85 -11.28 23.52
C ASP A 45 5.28 -11.08 24.01
N PRO A 46 5.71 -9.83 24.28
CA PRO A 46 7.10 -9.52 24.63
C PRO A 46 7.53 -10.15 25.97
N ASN A 47 6.57 -10.56 26.81
CA ASN A 47 6.87 -11.21 28.09
C ASN A 47 7.12 -12.71 27.98
N ALA A 48 6.79 -13.35 26.85
CA ALA A 48 6.93 -14.79 26.69
C ALA A 48 8.39 -15.27 26.82
N GLN A 49 9.35 -14.52 26.26
CA GLN A 49 10.78 -14.88 26.33
C GLN A 49 11.39 -14.61 27.71
N LEU A 50 10.94 -13.57 28.40
CA LEU A 50 11.43 -13.21 29.75
C LEU A 50 11.04 -14.27 30.79
N ASN A 51 9.83 -14.81 30.67
CA ASN A 51 9.35 -15.86 31.56
C ASN A 51 10.11 -17.18 31.34
N ALA A 52 10.39 -17.56 30.08
CA ALA A 52 11.15 -18.76 29.75
C ALA A 52 12.59 -18.73 30.30
N ALA A 53 13.25 -17.57 30.23
CA ALA A 53 14.60 -17.39 30.79
C ALA A 53 14.61 -17.51 32.33
N THR A 54 13.52 -17.08 32.99
CA THR A 54 13.39 -17.12 34.45
C THR A 54 13.09 -18.55 34.96
N THR A 55 12.32 -19.34 34.21
CA THR A 55 12.03 -20.75 34.57
C THR A 55 13.26 -21.65 34.50
N SER A 56 14.23 -21.37 33.61
CA SER A 56 15.43 -22.20 33.46
C SER A 56 16.50 -21.98 34.56
N GLN A 57 16.30 -21.00 35.45
CA GLN A 57 17.22 -20.71 36.57
C GLN A 57 16.73 -21.26 37.93
N ARG A 58 15.70 -22.11 37.94
CA ARG A 58 15.15 -22.70 39.17
C ARG A 58 15.35 -24.20 39.24
#